data_AF-A0A4R2BZ35-F1
#
_entry.id   AF-A0A4R2BZ35-F1
#
_cell.length_a   1.000
_cell.length_b   1.000
_cell.length_c   1.000
_cell.angle_alpha   90.00
_cell.angle_beta   90.00
_cell.angle_gamma   90.00
#
_symmetry.space_group_name_H-M   'P 1'
#
loop_
_entity.id
_entity.type
_entity.pdbx_description
1 polymer ?
#
loop_
_entity_poly.entity_id
_entity_poly.type
_entity_poly.pdbx_seq_one_letter_code
_entity_poly.pdbx_strand_id
1 'polypeptide(L)'
;MPFIRLLSYLAAVIAAAMCAAPIVSGAAKASGVDMQKPPDHEAAVRAEFERVRAEDTVEAYERFIRRHPDHPLVKDAAEDLARLKKQ
;
A
#
# COMPACT_ATOMS: atom_id res chain seq x y z
N MET A 1 8.87 -29.89 3.43
CA MET A 1 8.92 -28.42 3.53
C MET A 1 10.03 -27.87 2.63
N PRO A 2 9.71 -27.34 1.43
CA PRO A 2 10.59 -26.38 0.76
C PRO A 2 9.87 -25.06 0.49
N PHE A 3 10.51 -24.03 1.02
CA PHE A 3 10.29 -22.60 0.87
C PHE A 3 10.41 -22.13 -0.59
N ILE A 4 9.60 -21.12 -0.92
CA ILE A 4 9.84 -20.08 -1.94
C ILE A 4 9.82 -20.54 -3.41
N ARG A 5 8.63 -20.46 -4.01
CA ARG A 5 8.46 -19.96 -5.38
C ARG A 5 7.56 -18.74 -5.27
N LEU A 6 8.14 -17.55 -5.38
CA LEU A 6 8.13 -16.75 -6.60
C LEU A 6 6.71 -16.31 -6.97
N LEU A 7 6.40 -15.07 -6.61
CA LEU A 7 5.77 -14.04 -7.45
C LEU A 7 4.63 -14.48 -8.40
N SER A 8 3.51 -13.75 -8.28
CA SER A 8 2.48 -13.43 -9.31
C SER A 8 1.08 -14.00 -9.07
N TYR A 9 0.09 -13.16 -9.43
CA TYR A 9 -1.36 -13.31 -9.37
C TYR A 9 -1.96 -13.18 -7.97
N LEU A 10 -2.42 -12.00 -7.53
CA LEU A 10 -3.37 -11.09 -8.19
C LEU A 10 -4.56 -11.82 -8.83
N ALA A 11 -5.37 -12.43 -7.98
CA ALA A 11 -6.81 -12.48 -8.15
C ALA A 11 -7.36 -11.70 -6.93
N ALA A 12 -7.66 -10.40 -6.97
CA ALA A 12 -8.66 -9.71 -7.79
C ALA A 12 -9.92 -10.59 -7.95
N VAL A 13 -11.04 -10.14 -7.34
CA VAL A 13 -12.44 -10.65 -7.35
C VAL A 13 -12.89 -10.87 -5.90
N ILE A 14 -13.89 -10.22 -5.28
CA ILE A 14 -15.00 -9.32 -5.64
C ILE A 14 -15.47 -8.63 -4.32
N ALA A 15 -15.84 -7.33 -4.35
CA ALA A 15 -17.11 -6.84 -3.78
C ALA A 15 -17.25 -5.33 -4.01
N ALA A 16 -18.34 -4.98 -4.69
CA ALA A 16 -18.69 -3.65 -5.14
C ALA A 16 -19.20 -2.76 -3.99
N ALA A 17 -18.81 -1.48 -4.03
CA ALA A 17 -19.67 -0.39 -3.58
C ALA A 17 -19.42 0.82 -4.51
N MET A 18 -20.35 1.03 -5.43
CA MET A 18 -20.44 2.23 -6.24
C MET A 18 -20.78 3.42 -5.34
N CYS A 19 -19.85 4.38 -5.22
CA CYS A 19 -20.19 5.78 -5.08
C CYS A 19 -19.27 6.57 -6.01
N ALA A 20 -19.89 7.24 -6.98
CA ALA A 20 -19.23 8.08 -7.95
C ALA A 20 -18.47 9.22 -7.27
N ALA A 21 -17.18 9.35 -7.57
CA ALA A 21 -16.42 10.57 -7.30
C ALA A 21 -15.87 11.08 -8.66
N PRO A 22 -15.98 12.38 -8.95
CA PRO A 22 -15.63 12.92 -10.25
C PRO A 22 -14.12 12.84 -10.47
N ILE A 23 -13.75 12.36 -11.66
CA ILE A 23 -12.38 12.35 -12.16
C ILE A 23 -11.99 13.81 -12.43
N VAL A 24 -11.31 14.44 -11.47
CA VAL A 24 -10.59 15.69 -11.75
C VAL A 24 -9.28 15.33 -12.45
N SER A 25 -9.32 15.35 -13.78
CA SER A 25 -8.13 15.27 -14.63
C SER A 25 -7.27 16.53 -14.43
N GLY A 26 -6.37 16.47 -13.46
CA GLY A 26 -5.28 17.44 -13.30
C GLY A 26 -4.17 17.14 -14.29
N ALA A 27 -3.95 18.06 -15.22
CA ALA A 27 -2.97 18.00 -16.29
C ALA A 27 -1.53 17.75 -15.78
N ALA A 28 -0.95 16.59 -16.10
CA ALA A 28 0.48 16.36 -15.97
C ALA A 28 1.17 16.91 -17.22
N LYS A 29 1.78 18.10 -17.11
CA LYS A 29 2.63 18.68 -18.14
C LYS A 29 3.95 17.91 -18.15
N ALA A 30 4.22 17.18 -19.23
CA ALA A 30 5.51 16.57 -19.47
C ALA A 30 6.57 17.68 -19.71
N SER A 31 7.63 17.68 -18.91
CA SER A 31 8.89 18.33 -19.22
C SER A 31 9.99 17.32 -19.00
N GLY A 32 10.74 17.07 -20.07
CA GLY A 32 11.91 16.21 -20.06
C GLY A 32 13.12 16.87 -19.43
N VAL A 33 14.20 16.11 -19.53
CA VAL A 33 15.59 16.30 -19.09
C VAL A 33 15.86 15.97 -17.61
N ASP A 34 16.94 15.19 -17.45
CA ASP A 34 17.65 14.80 -16.23
C ASP A 34 17.18 13.55 -15.48
N MET A 35 17.93 12.46 -15.72
CA MET A 35 18.22 11.33 -14.83
C MET A 35 17.20 11.13 -13.70
N GLN A 36 16.20 10.30 -14.00
CA GLN A 36 15.07 9.98 -13.12
C GLN A 36 15.56 9.62 -11.72
N LYS A 37 15.53 10.61 -10.81
CA LYS A 37 15.71 10.43 -9.37
C LYS A 37 14.92 9.18 -9.00
N PRO A 38 15.52 8.19 -8.29
CA PRO A 38 14.80 6.98 -7.92
C PRO A 38 13.43 7.40 -7.39
N PRO A 39 12.32 6.86 -7.94
CA PRO A 39 10.98 7.29 -7.53
C PRO A 39 10.97 7.27 -6.01
N ASP A 40 10.62 8.40 -5.38
CA ASP A 40 10.80 8.60 -3.94
C ASP A 40 10.13 7.44 -3.18
N HIS A 41 10.92 6.39 -2.89
CA HIS A 41 10.42 5.09 -2.44
C HIS A 41 9.63 5.27 -1.14
N GLU A 42 10.18 6.13 -0.29
CA GLU A 42 9.54 6.64 0.93
C GLU A 42 8.14 7.21 0.70
N ALA A 43 7.91 7.97 -0.38
CA ALA A 43 6.59 8.53 -0.69
C ALA A 43 5.61 7.44 -1.13
N ALA A 44 6.08 6.46 -1.91
CA ALA A 44 5.26 5.32 -2.31
C ALA A 44 4.87 4.45 -1.11
N VAL A 45 5.80 4.19 -0.18
CA VAL A 45 5.51 3.42 1.05
C VAL A 45 4.55 4.17 1.96
N ARG A 46 4.70 5.49 2.13
CA ARG A 46 3.74 6.31 2.89
C ARG A 46 2.33 6.26 2.30
N ALA A 47 2.20 6.47 0.99
CA ALA A 47 0.90 6.41 0.31
C ALA A 47 0.27 5.02 0.44
N GLU A 48 1.07 3.95 0.41
CA GLU A 48 0.57 2.61 0.68
C GLU A 48 0.06 2.45 2.12
N PHE A 49 0.81 2.95 3.10
CA PHE A 49 0.42 2.89 4.51
C PHE A 49 -0.89 3.65 4.76
N GLU A 50 -1.05 4.82 4.17
CA GLU A 50 -2.30 5.60 4.25
C GLU A 50 -3.50 4.81 3.73
N ARG A 51 -3.35 4.09 2.61
CA ARG A 51 -4.42 3.20 2.11
C ARG A 51 -4.71 2.07 3.08
N VAL A 52 -3.68 1.48 3.67
CA VAL A 52 -3.81 0.40 4.66
C VAL A 52 -4.57 0.89 5.90
N ARG A 53 -4.29 2.11 6.38
CA ARG A 53 -5.04 2.74 7.47
C ARG A 53 -6.48 3.07 7.08
N ALA A 54 -6.72 3.45 5.83
CA ALA A 54 -8.07 3.68 5.33
C ALA A 54 -8.87 2.38 5.17
N GLU A 55 -8.21 1.27 4.81
CA GLU A 55 -8.82 -0.07 4.79
C GLU A 55 -9.15 -0.56 6.22
N ASP A 56 -8.30 -0.23 7.21
CA ASP A 56 -8.42 -0.59 8.64
C ASP A 56 -8.75 -2.07 8.92
N THR A 57 -8.15 -2.98 8.13
CA THR A 57 -8.33 -4.43 8.30
C THR A 57 -7.04 -5.12 8.71
N VAL A 58 -7.16 -6.20 9.49
CA VAL A 58 -6.03 -7.05 9.93
C VAL A 58 -5.17 -7.46 8.73
N GLU A 59 -5.80 -7.90 7.65
CA GLU A 59 -5.16 -8.39 6.44
C GLU A 59 -4.37 -7.29 5.71
N ALA A 60 -4.87 -6.05 5.71
CA ALA A 60 -4.18 -4.92 5.10
C ALA A 60 -2.90 -4.57 5.84
N TYR A 61 -2.95 -4.47 7.18
CA TYR A 61 -1.77 -4.18 8.00
C TYR A 61 -0.75 -5.32 7.90
N GLU A 62 -1.17 -6.58 7.99
CA GLU A 62 -0.26 -7.71 7.85
C GLU A 62 0.41 -7.76 6.47
N ARG A 63 -0.32 -7.41 5.41
CA ARG A 63 0.24 -7.30 4.05
C ARG A 63 1.30 -6.20 3.96
N PHE A 64 1.05 -5.04 4.57
CA PHE A 64 2.00 -3.93 4.61
C PHE A 64 3.29 -4.32 5.35
N ILE A 65 3.15 -4.91 6.55
CA ILE A 65 4.28 -5.34 7.38
C ILE A 65 5.15 -6.37 6.63
N ARG A 66 4.54 -7.35 5.96
CA ARG A 66 5.29 -8.34 5.18
C ARG A 66 6.02 -7.75 3.97
N ARG A 67 5.49 -6.67 3.39
CA ARG A 67 6.07 -6.05 2.18
C ARG A 67 7.23 -5.12 2.51
N HIS A 68 7.16 -4.44 3.66
CA HIS A 68 8.11 -3.41 4.04
C HIS A 68 8.75 -3.69 5.40
N PRO A 69 9.27 -4.90 5.70
CA PRO A 69 9.64 -5.33 7.06
C PRO A 69 10.68 -4.43 7.74
N ASP A 70 11.58 -3.80 6.98
CA ASP A 70 12.63 -2.93 7.50
C ASP A 70 12.23 -1.43 7.52
N HIS A 71 10.98 -1.10 7.19
CA HIS A 71 10.51 0.29 7.10
C HIS A 71 10.02 0.80 8.46
N PRO A 72 10.32 2.06 8.85
CA PRO A 72 9.94 2.60 10.16
C PRO A 72 8.43 2.60 10.43
N LEU A 73 7.60 2.75 9.39
CA LEU A 73 6.12 2.69 9.49
C LEU A 73 5.57 1.31 9.87
N VAL A 74 6.38 0.24 9.80
CA VAL A 74 5.95 -1.10 10.25
C VAL A 74 5.59 -1.10 11.72
N LYS A 75 6.30 -0.31 12.54
CA LYS A 75 5.99 -0.21 13.96
C LYS A 75 4.58 0.35 14.17
N ASP A 76 4.27 1.45 13.49
CA ASP A 76 2.95 2.08 13.56
C ASP A 76 1.85 1.13 13.01
N ALA A 77 2.14 0.44 11.90
CA ALA A 77 1.24 -0.58 11.34
C ALA A 77 0.99 -1.75 12.29
N ALA A 78 2.01 -2.19 13.03
CA ALA A 78 1.90 -3.27 14.01
C ALA A 78 1.10 -2.84 15.25
N GLU A 79 1.22 -1.56 15.66
CA GLU A 79 0.42 -0.99 16.75
C GLU A 79 -1.06 -0.91 16.36
N ASP A 80 -1.38 -0.40 15.18
CA ASP A 80 -2.77 -0.36 14.67
C ASP A 80 -3.35 -1.77 14.52
N LEU A 81 -2.57 -2.72 14.00
CA LEU A 81 -2.93 -4.14 13.93
C LEU A 81 -3.23 -4.74 15.31
N ALA A 82 -2.39 -4.44 16.30
CA ALA A 82 -2.59 -4.93 17.67
C ALA A 82 -3.85 -4.34 18.31
N ARG A 83 -4.19 -3.08 18.00
CA ARG A 83 -5.45 -2.46 18.43
C ARG A 83 -6.66 -3.19 17.83
N LEU A 84 -6.64 -3.45 16.51
CA LEU A 84 -7.71 -4.16 15.81
C LEU A 84 -7.94 -5.58 16.35
N LYS A 85 -6.87 -6.32 16.66
CA LYS A 85 -6.97 -7.68 17.21
C LYS A 85 -7.49 -7.74 18.66
N LYS A 86 -7.56 -6.59 19.35
CA LYS A 86 -8.07 -6.49 20.72
C LYS A 86 -9.53 -6.06 20.79
N GLN A 87 -10.10 -5.61 19.67
CA GLN A 87 -11.53 -5.32 19.54
C GLN A 87 -12.32 -6.62 19.39
#